data_AF-A0A1V4AKZ6-F1
#
_entry.id   AF-A0A1V4AKZ6-F1
#
_cell.length_a   1.000
_cell.length_b   1.000
_cell.length_c   1.000
_cell.angle_alpha   90.00
_cell.angle_beta   90.00
_cell.angle_gamma   90.00
#
_symmetry.space_group_name_H-M   'P 1'
#
loop_
_entity.id
_entity.type
_entity.pdbx_description
1 polymer ?
#
loop_
_entity_poly.entity_id
_entity_poly.type
_entity_poly.pdbx_seq_one_letter_code
_entity_poly.pdbx_strand_id
1 'polypeptide(L)'
;MKKFVVGLLTAALFAGAVSAMAAEPAKFHIGVCTGTVSQSEDDLRGAEELIKRYGDVANGGMIKHITYPDNFMTEQETTISQIASFADDPLMKAVIVNQAIPGTTEAFRRIREARPDILLFAGENHEDPGVIAPSGDLIIHSDSIARGYLIILAAHKLGCTDFVHISFPRHMSYELMSRRAKIMEATCNDLGMKYHFESAPDPTSDVGVAGAQQFILEHVPQWLDKYGPNTAFFCTNDAETEPLLKRIAESKGFFIEADLPSPLMGYPGALGVELSDVAGDFPAILKRVEDAVVAKGGAGRMGTWAYSYGFTTTLALGEYAKSCIEKDVTPKNFRRNFKREDLLAAYNGATPGAKWNGTVYMDANTGLELKNNILVYQDTYIFGKGYLNMTDEVVPEKYLQLK
;
A
#
# COMPACT_ATOMS: atom_id res chain seq x y z
N MET A 1 39.60 12.47 67.37
CA MET A 1 39.11 11.42 66.45
C MET A 1 37.69 11.02 66.86
N LYS A 2 36.68 11.64 66.25
CA LYS A 2 35.22 11.37 66.30
C LYS A 2 34.56 12.72 66.04
N LYS A 3 33.51 12.73 65.20
CA LYS A 3 32.78 13.88 64.62
C LYS A 3 33.25 14.32 63.23
N PHE A 4 33.16 13.46 62.21
CA PHE A 4 33.10 13.89 60.80
C PHE A 4 32.58 12.79 59.83
N VAL A 5 31.63 11.93 60.24
CA VAL A 5 31.09 10.85 59.36
C VAL A 5 29.57 10.67 59.49
N VAL A 6 28.78 11.73 59.70
CA VAL A 6 27.30 11.61 59.78
C VAL A 6 26.58 12.63 58.88
N GLY A 7 27.25 13.11 57.82
CA GLY A 7 26.70 14.15 56.94
C GLY A 7 26.62 13.79 55.45
N LEU A 8 26.90 12.53 55.07
CA LEU A 8 27.01 12.13 53.65
C LEU A 8 26.22 10.85 53.29
N LEU A 9 25.45 10.30 54.23
CA LEU A 9 24.63 9.09 54.02
C LEU A 9 23.12 9.35 54.03
N THR A 10 22.68 10.58 54.30
CA THR A 10 21.25 10.96 54.30
C THR A 10 20.83 11.83 53.11
N ALA A 11 21.77 12.32 52.30
CA ALA A 11 21.47 13.03 51.04
C ALA A 11 21.49 12.11 49.79
N ALA A 12 22.00 10.88 49.91
CA ALA A 12 22.03 9.91 48.81
C ALA A 12 20.78 9.01 48.72
N LEU A 13 19.81 9.18 49.63
CA LEU A 13 18.57 8.40 49.69
C LEU A 13 17.33 9.15 49.17
N PHE A 14 17.49 10.38 48.67
CA PHE A 14 16.38 11.18 48.11
C PHE A 14 16.61 11.67 46.67
N ALA A 15 17.65 11.16 45.98
CA ALA A 15 17.94 11.50 44.58
C ALA A 15 17.81 10.30 43.62
N GLY A 16 17.16 9.21 44.05
CA GLY A 16 17.06 7.94 43.31
C GLY A 16 15.64 7.44 43.08
N ALA A 17 14.65 8.33 43.08
CA ALA A 17 13.27 7.99 42.77
C ALA A 17 12.64 9.03 41.83
N VAL A 18 13.27 9.24 40.67
CA VAL A 18 12.45 9.44 39.48
C VAL A 18 11.86 8.07 39.21
N SER A 19 10.71 7.81 39.84
CA SER A 19 9.85 6.72 39.45
C SER A 19 9.62 6.92 37.96
N ALA A 20 10.27 6.12 37.12
CA ALA A 20 9.74 5.82 35.82
C ALA A 20 8.34 5.28 36.13
N MET A 21 7.32 6.13 36.01
CA MET A 21 5.96 5.65 35.96
C MET A 21 5.95 4.74 34.75
N ALA A 22 6.09 3.43 34.99
CA ALA A 22 5.81 2.43 33.98
C ALA A 22 4.43 2.79 33.46
N ALA A 23 4.35 3.14 32.18
CA ALA A 23 3.07 3.43 31.55
C ALA A 23 2.12 2.27 31.88
N GLU A 24 0.90 2.58 32.29
CA GLU A 24 -0.09 1.56 32.56
C GLU A 24 -0.26 0.69 31.30
N PRO A 25 -0.22 -0.65 31.41
CA PRO A 25 -0.33 -1.53 30.25
C PRO A 25 -1.56 -1.21 29.40
N ALA A 26 -1.44 -1.31 28.08
CA ALA A 26 -2.54 -1.05 27.16
C ALA A 26 -3.77 -1.91 27.50
N LYS A 27 -4.97 -1.31 27.41
CA LYS A 27 -6.24 -1.99 27.73
C LYS A 27 -6.69 -2.98 26.66
N PHE A 28 -6.11 -2.89 25.48
CA PHE A 28 -6.35 -3.76 24.33
C PHE A 28 -5.13 -3.75 23.43
N HIS A 29 -5.01 -4.78 22.59
CA HIS A 29 -3.95 -4.90 21.59
C HIS A 29 -4.51 -4.90 20.17
N ILE A 30 -3.69 -4.43 19.23
CA ILE A 30 -3.91 -4.49 17.79
C ILE A 30 -2.76 -5.28 17.17
N GLY A 31 -3.09 -6.38 16.51
CA GLY A 31 -2.18 -7.19 15.75
C GLY A 31 -1.97 -6.61 14.37
N VAL A 32 -0.73 -6.52 13.92
CA VAL A 32 -0.38 -6.06 12.57
C VAL A 32 0.54 -7.10 11.95
N CYS A 33 0.17 -7.62 10.78
CA CYS A 33 1.01 -8.50 9.97
C CYS A 33 1.35 -7.82 8.65
N THR A 34 2.62 -7.83 8.29
CA THR A 34 3.14 -7.28 7.03
C THR A 34 4.13 -8.26 6.41
N GLY A 35 4.61 -7.96 5.20
CA GLY A 35 5.83 -8.55 4.69
C GLY A 35 7.06 -8.14 5.51
N THR A 36 8.16 -8.83 5.29
CA THR A 36 9.49 -8.41 5.74
C THR A 36 9.96 -7.20 4.95
N VAL A 37 11.10 -6.61 5.35
CA VAL A 37 11.72 -5.49 4.62
C VAL A 37 12.01 -5.85 3.16
N SER A 38 12.43 -7.09 2.88
CA SER A 38 12.73 -7.57 1.53
C SER A 38 11.49 -7.76 0.65
N GLN A 39 10.32 -7.95 1.24
CA GLN A 39 9.05 -8.10 0.50
C GLN A 39 8.32 -6.78 0.35
N SER A 40 8.14 -6.05 1.45
CA SER A 40 7.34 -4.83 1.47
C SER A 40 7.77 -3.89 2.60
N GLU A 41 8.94 -3.27 2.43
CA GLU A 41 9.50 -2.33 3.41
C GLU A 41 8.48 -1.27 3.86
N ASP A 42 7.77 -0.64 2.92
CA ASP A 42 6.83 0.42 3.22
C ASP A 42 5.72 -0.01 4.20
N ASP A 43 5.19 -1.22 4.05
CA ASP A 43 4.13 -1.75 4.93
C ASP A 43 4.66 -1.91 6.35
N LEU A 44 5.87 -2.47 6.47
CA LEU A 44 6.56 -2.69 7.74
C LEU A 44 6.87 -1.36 8.42
N ARG A 45 7.33 -0.35 7.67
CA ARG A 45 7.53 1.01 8.21
C ARG A 45 6.22 1.61 8.73
N GLY A 46 5.09 1.29 8.12
CA GLY A 46 3.77 1.67 8.64
C GLY A 46 3.47 1.03 10.00
N ALA A 47 3.87 -0.24 10.20
CA ALA A 47 3.74 -0.93 11.48
C ALA A 47 4.70 -0.35 12.54
N GLU A 48 5.93 -0.02 12.16
CA GLU A 48 6.89 0.66 13.04
C GLU A 48 6.40 2.04 13.49
N GLU A 49 5.74 2.80 12.61
CA GLU A 49 5.14 4.09 12.99
C GLU A 49 3.97 3.89 13.98
N LEU A 50 3.16 2.84 13.83
CA LEU A 50 2.14 2.47 14.82
C LEU A 50 2.77 2.12 16.18
N ILE A 51 3.83 1.31 16.19
CA ILE A 51 4.59 0.97 17.40
C ILE A 51 5.17 2.22 18.05
N LYS A 52 5.74 3.13 17.25
CA LYS A 52 6.27 4.40 17.74
C LYS A 52 5.20 5.26 18.41
N ARG A 53 3.96 5.26 17.90
CA ARG A 53 2.83 6.02 18.45
C ARG A 53 2.22 5.39 19.71
N TYR A 54 2.09 4.07 19.73
CA TYR A 54 1.25 3.37 20.72
C TYR A 54 1.99 2.30 21.55
N GLY A 55 3.29 2.16 21.33
CA GLY A 55 4.15 1.20 22.01
C GLY A 55 3.95 -0.23 21.50
N ASP A 56 5.01 -1.02 21.66
CA ASP A 56 5.01 -2.46 21.42
C ASP A 56 4.39 -3.21 22.61
N VAL A 57 3.57 -4.24 22.35
CA VAL A 57 2.96 -5.09 23.39
C VAL A 57 3.99 -5.71 24.33
N ALA A 58 5.18 -6.09 23.83
CA ALA A 58 6.26 -6.62 24.66
C ALA A 58 6.76 -5.62 25.71
N ASN A 59 6.51 -4.32 25.49
CA ASN A 59 6.85 -3.22 26.38
C ASN A 59 5.62 -2.58 27.04
N GLY A 60 4.47 -3.28 27.07
CA GLY A 60 3.22 -2.80 27.66
C GLY A 60 2.40 -1.86 26.77
N GLY A 61 2.80 -1.67 25.51
CA GLY A 61 2.07 -0.88 24.52
C GLY A 61 0.93 -1.65 23.84
N MET A 62 0.41 -1.08 22.75
CA MET A 62 -0.81 -1.54 22.08
C MET A 62 -0.55 -2.44 20.85
N ILE A 63 0.60 -2.31 20.20
CA ILE A 63 0.82 -2.90 18.87
C ILE A 63 1.63 -4.19 18.99
N LYS A 64 1.10 -5.28 18.43
CA LYS A 64 1.85 -6.53 18.22
C LYS A 64 2.10 -6.68 16.73
N HIS A 65 3.34 -6.46 16.30
CA HIS A 65 3.72 -6.64 14.90
C HIS A 65 4.39 -7.99 14.67
N ILE A 66 4.00 -8.67 13.59
CA ILE A 66 4.68 -9.87 13.09
C ILE A 66 4.89 -9.73 11.57
N THR A 67 5.84 -10.48 11.03
CA THR A 67 6.05 -10.59 9.58
C THR A 67 5.75 -12.00 9.09
N TYR A 68 5.13 -12.14 7.93
CA TYR A 68 5.02 -13.44 7.25
C TYR A 68 6.32 -13.80 6.50
N PRO A 69 6.55 -15.08 6.14
CA PRO A 69 7.77 -15.50 5.44
C PRO A 69 7.83 -14.95 4.01
N ASP A 70 9.03 -14.60 3.53
CA ASP A 70 9.25 -14.18 2.14
C ASP A 70 8.73 -15.19 1.11
N ASN A 71 8.83 -16.48 1.42
CA ASN A 71 8.39 -17.56 0.55
C ASN A 71 6.98 -18.07 0.90
N PHE A 72 6.08 -17.14 1.28
CA PHE A 72 4.72 -17.43 1.76
C PHE A 72 3.90 -18.37 0.85
N MET A 73 4.15 -18.36 -0.46
CA MET A 73 3.48 -19.24 -1.41
C MET A 73 3.79 -20.73 -1.17
N THR A 74 5.00 -21.05 -0.69
CA THR A 74 5.38 -22.43 -0.35
C THR A 74 5.22 -22.70 1.15
N GLU A 75 5.34 -21.66 1.98
CA GLU A 75 5.22 -21.71 3.45
C GLU A 75 3.81 -21.29 3.91
N GLN A 76 2.78 -21.75 3.21
CA GLN A 76 1.41 -21.29 3.42
C GLN A 76 0.88 -21.61 4.82
N GLU A 77 1.09 -22.82 5.35
CA GLU A 77 0.62 -23.17 6.70
C GLU A 77 1.36 -22.39 7.79
N THR A 78 2.65 -22.07 7.59
CA THR A 78 3.40 -21.18 8.49
C THR A 78 2.79 -19.79 8.49
N THR A 79 2.50 -19.23 7.31
CA THR A 79 1.84 -17.94 7.13
C THR A 79 0.48 -17.90 7.84
N ILE A 80 -0.37 -18.92 7.59
CA ILE A 80 -1.68 -19.04 8.22
C ILE A 80 -1.56 -19.12 9.74
N SER A 81 -0.65 -19.95 10.25
CA SER A 81 -0.44 -20.15 11.69
C SER A 81 0.08 -18.89 12.38
N GLN A 82 1.01 -18.16 11.76
CA GLN A 82 1.51 -16.90 12.29
C GLN A 82 0.41 -15.86 12.42
N ILE A 83 -0.39 -15.65 11.38
CA ILE A 83 -1.52 -14.72 11.44
C ILE A 83 -2.55 -15.20 12.48
N ALA A 84 -2.92 -16.47 12.47
CA ALA A 84 -3.90 -17.03 13.40
C ALA A 84 -3.48 -16.91 14.88
N SER A 85 -2.17 -16.89 15.16
CA SER A 85 -1.63 -16.76 16.54
C SER A 85 -1.98 -15.44 17.23
N PHE A 86 -2.49 -14.44 16.52
CA PHE A 86 -3.04 -13.25 17.17
C PHE A 86 -4.22 -13.56 18.08
N ALA A 87 -4.98 -14.62 17.81
CA ALA A 87 -6.11 -15.03 18.64
C ALA A 87 -5.71 -15.50 20.05
N ASP A 88 -4.45 -15.93 20.23
CA ASP A 88 -3.91 -16.42 21.50
C ASP A 88 -3.75 -15.30 22.53
N ASP A 89 -3.69 -14.04 22.08
CA ASP A 89 -3.59 -12.88 22.94
C ASP A 89 -4.98 -12.48 23.48
N PRO A 90 -5.21 -12.57 24.81
CA PRO A 90 -6.51 -12.29 25.41
C PRO A 90 -6.93 -10.82 25.29
N LEU A 91 -5.98 -9.90 25.10
CA LEU A 91 -6.24 -8.47 24.93
C LEU A 91 -6.39 -8.07 23.46
N MET A 92 -6.16 -8.98 22.51
CA MET A 92 -6.34 -8.71 21.09
C MET A 92 -7.78 -8.30 20.77
N LYS A 93 -7.94 -7.17 20.08
CA LYS A 93 -9.24 -6.63 19.63
C LYS A 93 -9.31 -6.31 18.15
N ALA A 94 -8.18 -6.19 17.47
CA ALA A 94 -8.15 -6.10 16.01
C ALA A 94 -6.90 -6.79 15.45
N VAL A 95 -7.02 -7.36 14.26
CA VAL A 95 -5.91 -7.89 13.47
C VAL A 95 -5.96 -7.24 12.09
N ILE A 96 -4.83 -6.69 11.69
CA ILE A 96 -4.60 -6.08 10.38
C ILE A 96 -3.56 -6.94 9.66
N VAL A 97 -3.85 -7.35 8.43
CA VAL A 97 -2.87 -7.98 7.55
C VAL A 97 -2.77 -7.11 6.31
N ASN A 98 -1.63 -6.44 6.11
CA ASN A 98 -1.38 -5.66 4.89
C ASN A 98 -0.53 -6.47 3.90
N GLN A 99 -0.82 -6.33 2.60
CA GLN A 99 -0.56 -7.34 1.57
C GLN A 99 -1.23 -8.66 2.00
N ALA A 100 -2.56 -8.66 2.07
CA ALA A 100 -3.36 -9.83 2.45
C ALA A 100 -3.20 -10.95 1.40
N ILE A 101 -2.06 -11.63 1.50
CA ILE A 101 -1.54 -12.71 0.67
C ILE A 101 -2.37 -13.99 0.83
N PRO A 102 -2.26 -14.94 -0.13
CA PRO A 102 -2.93 -16.23 -0.04
C PRO A 102 -2.73 -16.94 1.30
N GLY A 103 -3.83 -17.33 1.94
CA GLY A 103 -3.84 -17.87 3.31
C GLY A 103 -4.42 -16.90 4.34
N THR A 104 -4.54 -15.61 4.02
CA THR A 104 -5.17 -14.62 4.91
C THR A 104 -6.63 -14.97 5.19
N THR A 105 -7.39 -15.37 4.18
CA THR A 105 -8.79 -15.81 4.33
C THR A 105 -8.93 -16.95 5.35
N GLU A 106 -8.06 -17.96 5.25
CA GLU A 106 -8.07 -19.11 6.16
C GLU A 106 -7.62 -18.72 7.57
N ALA A 107 -6.60 -17.87 7.70
CA ALA A 107 -6.19 -17.35 9.00
C ALA A 107 -7.30 -16.53 9.68
N PHE A 108 -8.00 -15.67 8.93
CA PHE A 108 -9.15 -14.92 9.42
C PHE A 108 -10.28 -15.83 9.87
N ARG A 109 -10.57 -16.91 9.13
CA ARG A 109 -11.54 -17.93 9.55
C ARG A 109 -11.15 -18.54 10.90
N ARG A 110 -9.89 -18.98 11.07
CA ARG A 110 -9.38 -19.56 12.33
C ARG A 110 -9.47 -18.57 13.49
N ILE A 111 -9.10 -17.29 13.29
CA ILE A 111 -9.24 -16.25 14.31
C ILE A 111 -10.71 -16.05 14.67
N ARG A 112 -11.60 -15.96 13.69
CA ARG A 112 -13.04 -15.73 13.91
C ARG A 112 -13.68 -16.86 14.72
N GLU A 113 -13.29 -18.11 14.47
CA GLU A 113 -13.78 -19.29 15.20
C GLU A 113 -13.33 -19.28 16.66
N ALA A 114 -12.06 -18.94 16.93
CA ALA A 114 -11.52 -18.89 18.28
C ALA A 114 -11.98 -17.64 19.05
N ARG A 115 -12.04 -16.50 18.37
CA ARG A 115 -12.21 -15.15 18.93
C ARG A 115 -13.15 -14.31 18.06
N PRO A 116 -14.48 -14.52 18.16
CA PRO A 116 -15.46 -13.78 17.37
C PRO A 116 -15.56 -12.29 17.72
N ASP A 117 -14.84 -11.83 18.75
CA ASP A 117 -14.78 -10.43 19.20
C ASP A 117 -13.66 -9.59 18.55
N ILE A 118 -12.77 -10.19 17.76
CA ILE A 118 -11.66 -9.47 17.09
C ILE A 118 -12.11 -8.89 15.76
N LEU A 119 -11.84 -7.61 15.52
CA LEU A 119 -11.99 -6.97 14.19
C LEU A 119 -10.91 -7.48 13.23
N LEU A 120 -11.28 -7.87 12.01
CA LEU A 120 -10.35 -8.45 11.03
C LEU A 120 -10.26 -7.57 9.78
N PHE A 121 -9.13 -6.89 9.59
CA PHE A 121 -8.92 -5.96 8.49
C PHE A 121 -7.82 -6.47 7.54
N ALA A 122 -8.12 -6.53 6.25
CA ALA A 122 -7.16 -6.86 5.20
C ALA A 122 -6.80 -5.59 4.42
N GLY A 123 -5.51 -5.29 4.30
CA GLY A 123 -4.96 -4.28 3.41
C GLY A 123 -4.34 -4.96 2.18
N GLU A 124 -4.59 -4.39 1.00
CA GLU A 124 -4.17 -4.93 -0.30
C GLU A 124 -4.46 -6.43 -0.47
N ASN A 125 -5.74 -6.78 -0.74
CA ASN A 125 -6.09 -8.19 -0.93
C ASN A 125 -5.53 -8.78 -2.23
N HIS A 126 -4.80 -9.88 -2.09
CA HIS A 126 -4.30 -10.68 -3.22
C HIS A 126 -5.24 -11.83 -3.57
N GLU A 127 -6.01 -12.31 -2.58
CA GLU A 127 -7.09 -13.26 -2.82
C GLU A 127 -8.29 -12.55 -3.46
N ASP A 128 -9.07 -13.31 -4.23
CA ASP A 128 -10.27 -12.81 -4.91
C ASP A 128 -11.22 -12.10 -3.92
N PRO A 129 -11.75 -10.91 -4.27
CA PRO A 129 -12.68 -10.17 -3.41
C PRO A 129 -13.83 -11.01 -2.86
N GLY A 130 -14.43 -11.88 -3.69
CA GLY A 130 -15.53 -12.76 -3.30
C GLY A 130 -15.13 -13.85 -2.32
N VAL A 131 -13.85 -14.20 -2.26
CA VAL A 131 -13.27 -15.20 -1.34
C VAL A 131 -12.91 -14.57 0.02
N ILE A 132 -12.21 -13.44 0.01
CA ILE A 132 -11.70 -12.83 1.26
C ILE A 132 -12.75 -12.01 1.99
N ALA A 133 -13.65 -11.30 1.29
CA ALA A 133 -14.62 -10.40 1.90
C ALA A 133 -15.54 -11.06 2.94
N PRO A 134 -15.99 -12.32 2.79
CA PRO A 134 -16.75 -13.00 3.83
C PRO A 134 -15.98 -13.27 5.14
N SER A 135 -14.65 -13.30 5.10
CA SER A 135 -13.80 -13.64 6.26
C SER A 135 -13.39 -12.42 7.11
N GLY A 136 -13.34 -11.23 6.51
CA GLY A 136 -12.93 -9.98 7.17
C GLY A 136 -14.06 -9.00 7.45
N ASP A 137 -13.86 -8.10 8.42
CA ASP A 137 -14.76 -6.98 8.69
C ASP A 137 -14.54 -5.82 7.72
N LEU A 138 -13.30 -5.60 7.25
CA LEU A 138 -12.91 -4.57 6.28
C LEU A 138 -11.80 -5.08 5.38
N ILE A 139 -11.96 -4.95 4.07
CA ILE A 139 -10.98 -5.34 3.05
C ILE A 139 -10.65 -4.11 2.22
N ILE A 140 -9.36 -3.83 2.02
CA ILE A 140 -8.87 -2.72 1.23
C ILE A 140 -8.05 -3.23 0.05
N HIS A 141 -8.16 -2.54 -1.08
CA HIS A 141 -7.29 -2.71 -2.24
C HIS A 141 -6.99 -1.35 -2.86
N SER A 142 -5.84 -1.21 -3.52
CA SER A 142 -5.58 -0.04 -4.35
C SER A 142 -6.57 -0.04 -5.50
N ASP A 143 -7.30 1.03 -5.79
CA ASP A 143 -8.50 0.97 -6.64
C ASP A 143 -8.20 0.67 -8.12
N SER A 144 -7.93 -0.59 -8.44
CA SER A 144 -7.56 -1.06 -9.77
C SER A 144 -8.66 -0.77 -10.80
N ILE A 145 -9.91 -0.63 -10.36
CA ILE A 145 -11.05 -0.36 -11.24
C ILE A 145 -11.08 1.12 -11.62
N ALA A 146 -11.13 2.03 -10.64
CA ALA A 146 -11.10 3.46 -10.89
C ALA A 146 -9.79 3.89 -11.57
N ARG A 147 -8.66 3.37 -11.10
CA ARG A 147 -7.33 3.68 -11.63
C ARG A 147 -7.16 3.24 -13.08
N GLY A 148 -7.86 2.19 -13.53
CA GLY A 148 -7.90 1.84 -14.95
C GLY A 148 -8.37 2.99 -15.85
N TYR A 149 -9.30 3.81 -15.37
CA TYR A 149 -9.74 5.02 -16.06
C TYR A 149 -8.85 6.22 -15.75
N LEU A 150 -8.56 6.46 -14.46
CA LEU A 150 -7.88 7.66 -14.00
C LEU A 150 -6.43 7.77 -14.50
N ILE A 151 -5.70 6.65 -14.60
CA ILE A 151 -4.34 6.62 -15.14
C ILE A 151 -4.33 7.09 -16.59
N ILE A 152 -5.26 6.59 -17.40
CA ILE A 152 -5.37 6.97 -18.81
C ILE A 152 -5.82 8.42 -18.96
N LEU A 153 -6.79 8.86 -18.14
CA LEU A 153 -7.21 10.25 -18.12
C LEU A 153 -6.04 11.19 -17.76
N ALA A 154 -5.23 10.84 -16.76
CA ALA A 154 -4.04 11.59 -16.40
C ALA A 154 -3.03 11.63 -17.55
N ALA A 155 -2.74 10.49 -18.20
CA ALA A 155 -1.87 10.42 -19.37
C ALA A 155 -2.37 11.32 -20.51
N HIS A 156 -3.66 11.27 -20.82
CA HIS A 156 -4.31 12.13 -21.82
C HIS A 156 -4.19 13.61 -21.48
N LYS A 157 -4.46 14.01 -20.22
CA LYS A 157 -4.31 15.40 -19.73
C LYS A 157 -2.87 15.91 -19.85
N LEU A 158 -1.88 15.02 -19.80
CA LEU A 158 -0.46 15.34 -20.00
C LEU A 158 -0.04 15.34 -21.47
N GLY A 159 -0.94 15.01 -22.40
CA GLY A 159 -0.71 15.04 -23.85
C GLY A 159 -0.19 13.74 -24.45
N CYS A 160 -0.31 12.61 -23.74
CA CYS A 160 0.05 11.30 -24.29
C CYS A 160 -0.93 10.91 -25.41
N THR A 161 -0.41 10.30 -26.49
CA THR A 161 -1.19 9.76 -27.61
C THR A 161 -1.24 8.24 -27.59
N ASP A 162 -0.29 7.61 -26.90
CA ASP A 162 -0.08 6.18 -26.86
C ASP A 162 0.07 5.73 -25.40
N PHE A 163 -0.41 4.54 -25.10
CA PHE A 163 -0.29 3.91 -23.79
C PHE A 163 0.17 2.46 -23.95
N VAL A 164 1.27 2.11 -23.29
CA VAL A 164 1.85 0.76 -23.29
C VAL A 164 1.59 0.12 -21.93
N HIS A 165 0.77 -0.93 -21.94
CA HIS A 165 0.52 -1.78 -20.78
C HIS A 165 1.42 -3.01 -20.86
N ILE A 166 2.36 -3.13 -19.93
CA ILE A 166 3.35 -4.20 -19.85
C ILE A 166 2.89 -5.20 -18.80
N SER A 167 2.72 -6.47 -19.18
CA SER A 167 2.23 -7.51 -18.27
C SER A 167 2.56 -8.92 -18.77
N PHE A 168 2.08 -9.94 -18.05
CA PHE A 168 2.26 -11.36 -18.33
C PHE A 168 1.05 -12.20 -17.88
N PRO A 169 0.91 -13.46 -18.34
CA PRO A 169 -0.30 -14.26 -18.16
C PRO A 169 -0.77 -14.44 -16.71
N ARG A 170 0.16 -14.55 -15.75
CA ARG A 170 -0.20 -14.72 -14.32
C ARG A 170 -0.97 -13.51 -13.79
N HIS A 171 -0.45 -12.29 -13.95
CA HIS A 171 -1.15 -11.07 -13.51
C HIS A 171 -2.45 -10.85 -14.29
N MET A 172 -2.46 -11.19 -15.59
CA MET A 172 -3.67 -11.13 -16.40
C MET A 172 -4.71 -12.20 -16.05
N SER A 173 -4.42 -13.12 -15.12
CA SER A 173 -5.39 -14.08 -14.58
C SER A 173 -6.10 -13.57 -13.32
N TYR A 174 -5.58 -12.52 -12.68
CA TYR A 174 -6.21 -11.92 -11.49
C TYR A 174 -7.35 -10.98 -11.90
N GLU A 175 -8.48 -11.04 -11.18
CA GLU A 175 -9.69 -10.29 -11.53
C GLU A 175 -9.44 -8.79 -11.59
N LEU A 176 -8.93 -8.20 -10.50
CA LEU A 176 -8.72 -6.75 -10.40
C LEU A 176 -7.72 -6.22 -11.44
N MET A 177 -6.63 -6.95 -11.68
CA MET A 177 -5.59 -6.54 -12.63
C MET A 177 -6.05 -6.68 -14.09
N SER A 178 -6.67 -7.81 -14.44
CA SER A 178 -7.18 -8.03 -15.79
C SER A 178 -8.29 -7.06 -16.15
N ARG A 179 -9.17 -6.76 -15.19
CA ARG A 179 -10.23 -5.76 -15.36
C ARG A 179 -9.68 -4.35 -15.51
N ARG A 180 -8.65 -3.98 -14.73
CA ARG A 180 -7.93 -2.70 -14.91
C ARG A 180 -7.40 -2.53 -16.33
N ALA A 181 -6.72 -3.54 -16.87
CA ALA A 181 -6.14 -3.49 -18.22
C ALA A 181 -7.21 -3.27 -19.29
N LYS A 182 -8.37 -3.95 -19.17
CA LYS A 182 -9.49 -3.76 -20.10
C LYS A 182 -10.14 -2.38 -19.98
N ILE A 183 -10.22 -1.84 -18.76
CA ILE A 183 -10.68 -0.46 -18.55
C ILE A 183 -9.69 0.53 -19.16
N MET A 184 -8.38 0.30 -19.02
CA MET A 184 -7.35 1.12 -19.65
C MET A 184 -7.47 1.11 -21.17
N GLU A 185 -7.63 -0.06 -21.78
CA GLU A 185 -7.85 -0.20 -23.22
C GLU A 185 -9.12 0.54 -23.68
N ALA A 186 -10.25 0.31 -23.00
CA ALA A 186 -11.51 0.99 -23.30
C ALA A 186 -11.40 2.51 -23.16
N THR A 187 -10.73 2.99 -22.11
CA THR A 187 -10.52 4.43 -21.87
C THR A 187 -9.61 5.05 -22.93
N CYS A 188 -8.55 4.35 -23.34
CA CYS A 188 -7.70 4.79 -24.46
C CYS A 188 -8.54 5.00 -25.72
N ASN A 189 -9.36 4.00 -26.08
CA ASN A 189 -10.22 4.07 -27.26
C ASN A 189 -11.21 5.24 -27.19
N ASP A 190 -11.83 5.48 -26.03
CA ASP A 190 -12.76 6.57 -25.81
C ASP A 190 -12.11 7.97 -25.87
N LEU A 191 -10.86 8.08 -25.41
CA LEU A 191 -10.09 9.33 -25.44
C LEU A 191 -9.27 9.51 -26.72
N GLY A 192 -9.37 8.59 -27.68
CA GLY A 192 -8.63 8.65 -28.94
C GLY A 192 -7.11 8.38 -28.81
N MET A 193 -6.69 7.73 -27.73
CA MET A 193 -5.32 7.24 -27.53
C MET A 193 -5.18 5.81 -28.10
N LYS A 194 -3.96 5.42 -28.47
CA LYS A 194 -3.65 4.05 -28.89
C LYS A 194 -3.21 3.21 -27.68
N TYR A 195 -3.87 2.08 -27.48
CA TYR A 195 -3.49 1.11 -26.47
C TYR A 195 -2.58 0.02 -27.08
N HIS A 196 -1.47 -0.26 -26.41
CA HIS A 196 -0.53 -1.31 -26.80
C HIS A 196 -0.33 -2.25 -25.61
N PHE A 197 -0.56 -3.54 -25.82
CA PHE A 197 -0.24 -4.56 -24.83
C PHE A 197 1.10 -5.20 -25.17
N GLU A 198 2.08 -5.07 -24.29
CA GLU A 198 3.41 -5.65 -24.46
C GLU A 198 3.63 -6.75 -23.41
N SER A 199 4.03 -7.94 -23.86
CA SER A 199 4.26 -9.06 -22.95
C SER A 199 5.69 -9.02 -22.43
N ALA A 200 5.87 -8.98 -21.11
CA ALA A 200 7.15 -9.15 -20.44
C ALA A 200 7.29 -10.56 -19.84
N PRO A 201 8.51 -11.03 -19.52
CA PRO A 201 8.72 -12.26 -18.76
C PRO A 201 8.20 -12.13 -17.33
N ASP A 202 7.50 -13.15 -16.82
CA ASP A 202 7.11 -13.20 -15.42
C ASP A 202 8.37 -13.29 -14.52
N PRO A 203 8.60 -12.35 -13.59
CA PRO A 203 9.77 -12.36 -12.70
C PRO A 203 9.87 -13.60 -11.81
N THR A 204 8.77 -14.36 -11.62
CA THR A 204 8.75 -15.61 -10.85
C THR A 204 8.98 -16.86 -11.70
N SER A 205 9.19 -16.71 -13.01
CA SER A 205 9.56 -17.80 -13.92
C SER A 205 11.07 -18.08 -13.89
N ASP A 206 11.54 -19.04 -14.68
CA ASP A 206 12.97 -19.38 -14.81
C ASP A 206 13.84 -18.21 -15.29
N VAL A 207 13.24 -17.16 -15.87
CA VAL A 207 13.94 -15.93 -16.27
C VAL A 207 14.38 -15.11 -15.04
N GLY A 208 13.62 -15.20 -13.95
CA GLY A 208 13.87 -14.48 -12.69
C GLY A 208 13.75 -12.97 -12.79
N VAL A 209 13.88 -12.30 -11.63
CA VAL A 209 13.83 -10.84 -11.51
C VAL A 209 14.86 -10.16 -12.42
N ALA A 210 16.11 -10.63 -12.41
CA ALA A 210 17.18 -10.01 -13.21
C ALA A 210 16.87 -10.06 -14.72
N GLY A 211 16.33 -11.17 -15.21
CA GLY A 211 15.99 -11.31 -16.63
C GLY A 211 14.78 -10.47 -17.03
N ALA A 212 13.75 -10.38 -16.18
CA ALA A 212 12.61 -9.50 -16.40
C ALA A 212 13.03 -8.02 -16.41
N GLN A 213 13.89 -7.61 -15.46
CA GLN A 213 14.43 -6.25 -15.43
C GLN A 213 15.25 -5.91 -16.68
N GLN A 214 16.10 -6.84 -17.11
CA GLN A 214 16.89 -6.67 -18.34
C GLN A 214 15.98 -6.53 -19.58
N PHE A 215 14.91 -7.32 -19.65
CA PHE A 215 13.93 -7.22 -20.73
C PHE A 215 13.34 -5.80 -20.83
N ILE A 216 12.92 -5.21 -19.71
CA ILE A 216 12.39 -3.84 -19.67
C ILE A 216 13.45 -2.82 -20.11
N LEU A 217 14.69 -2.96 -19.63
CA LEU A 217 15.80 -2.09 -20.03
C LEU A 217 16.05 -2.15 -21.55
N GLU A 218 15.86 -3.29 -22.20
CA GLU A 218 16.11 -3.45 -23.64
C GLU A 218 14.94 -2.93 -24.49
N HIS A 219 13.70 -3.15 -24.05
CA HIS A 219 12.52 -2.96 -24.88
C HIS A 219 11.88 -1.58 -24.76
N VAL A 220 11.95 -0.90 -23.60
CA VAL A 220 11.36 0.45 -23.46
C VAL A 220 11.91 1.44 -24.51
N PRO A 221 13.22 1.50 -24.79
CA PRO A 221 13.72 2.34 -25.89
C PRO A 221 13.15 1.95 -27.25
N GLN A 222 13.01 0.66 -27.54
CA GLN A 222 12.46 0.16 -28.81
C GLN A 222 10.97 0.51 -28.96
N TRP A 223 10.20 0.42 -27.88
CA TRP A 223 8.80 0.83 -27.86
C TRP A 223 8.65 2.35 -28.03
N LEU A 224 9.54 3.15 -27.44
CA LEU A 224 9.58 4.59 -27.66
C LEU A 224 9.95 4.95 -29.11
N ASP A 225 10.87 4.21 -29.74
CA ASP A 225 11.17 4.38 -31.17
C ASP A 225 9.97 4.00 -32.05
N LYS A 226 9.21 2.97 -31.65
CA LYS A 226 8.04 2.46 -32.39
C LYS A 226 6.80 3.35 -32.25
N TYR A 227 6.49 3.78 -31.03
CA TYR A 227 5.25 4.48 -30.68
C TYR A 227 5.42 6.00 -30.53
N GLY A 228 6.64 6.46 -30.28
CA GLY A 228 6.99 7.86 -30.13
C GLY A 228 7.08 8.33 -28.67
N PRO A 229 7.57 9.57 -28.44
CA PRO A 229 7.85 10.09 -27.10
C PRO A 229 6.61 10.43 -26.27
N ASN A 230 5.44 10.63 -26.89
CA ASN A 230 4.18 10.90 -26.20
C ASN A 230 3.48 9.60 -25.76
N THR A 231 4.27 8.63 -25.31
CA THR A 231 3.81 7.31 -24.88
C THR A 231 3.93 7.20 -23.36
N ALA A 232 2.84 6.88 -22.69
CA ALA A 232 2.83 6.51 -21.28
C ALA A 232 2.99 5.00 -21.11
N PHE A 233 3.70 4.59 -20.06
CA PHE A 233 3.98 3.20 -19.75
C PHE A 233 3.46 2.83 -18.36
N PHE A 234 3.00 1.59 -18.25
CA PHE A 234 2.58 0.99 -17.00
C PHE A 234 3.01 -0.48 -16.98
N CYS A 235 3.69 -0.91 -15.92
CA CYS A 235 4.01 -2.32 -15.68
C CYS A 235 3.14 -2.84 -14.54
N THR A 236 2.66 -4.08 -14.67
CA THR A 236 1.85 -4.71 -13.62
C THR A 236 2.69 -5.33 -12.50
N ASN A 237 4.02 -5.31 -12.59
CA ASN A 237 4.89 -5.87 -11.55
C ASN A 237 5.91 -4.84 -11.04
N ASP A 238 6.07 -4.81 -9.72
CA ASP A 238 6.94 -3.86 -9.04
C ASP A 238 8.42 -4.01 -9.42
N ALA A 239 8.89 -5.24 -9.65
CA ALA A 239 10.29 -5.50 -10.00
C ALA A 239 10.69 -4.87 -11.34
N GLU A 240 9.72 -4.64 -12.22
CA GLU A 240 9.88 -4.00 -13.54
C GLU A 240 9.81 -2.46 -13.47
N THR A 241 9.37 -1.90 -12.34
CA THR A 241 9.14 -0.45 -12.20
C THR A 241 10.45 0.34 -12.22
N GLU A 242 11.47 -0.11 -11.49
CA GLU A 242 12.80 0.55 -11.49
C GLU A 242 13.42 0.64 -12.89
N PRO A 243 13.60 -0.46 -13.66
CA PRO A 243 14.17 -0.36 -14.99
C PRO A 243 13.28 0.44 -15.96
N LEU A 244 11.96 0.41 -15.80
CA LEU A 244 11.04 1.25 -16.57
C LEU A 244 11.31 2.74 -16.28
N LEU A 245 11.29 3.15 -15.01
CA LEU A 245 11.55 4.53 -14.58
C LEU A 245 12.91 5.03 -15.08
N LYS A 246 13.95 4.18 -14.99
CA LYS A 246 15.28 4.48 -15.50
C LYS A 246 15.25 4.83 -17.00
N ARG A 247 14.57 4.01 -17.81
CA ARG A 247 14.44 4.27 -19.26
C ARG A 247 13.57 5.48 -19.57
N ILE A 248 12.50 5.73 -18.81
CA ILE A 248 11.66 6.91 -19.00
C ILE A 248 12.40 8.21 -18.66
N ALA A 249 13.27 8.18 -17.65
CA ALA A 249 14.16 9.29 -17.33
C ALA A 249 15.17 9.56 -18.47
N GLU A 250 15.68 8.51 -19.12
CA GLU A 250 16.65 8.61 -20.24
C GLU A 250 16.01 8.99 -21.59
N SER A 251 14.84 8.44 -21.92
CA SER A 251 14.31 8.36 -23.30
C SER A 251 13.00 9.13 -23.56
N LYS A 252 12.57 10.01 -22.64
CA LYS A 252 11.47 10.99 -22.80
C LYS A 252 10.01 10.46 -22.88
N GLY A 253 9.72 9.22 -22.47
CA GLY A 253 8.34 8.72 -22.31
C GLY A 253 7.61 9.29 -21.08
N PHE A 254 6.44 8.74 -20.76
CA PHE A 254 5.66 9.11 -19.58
C PHE A 254 5.47 7.91 -18.64
N PHE A 255 5.46 8.21 -17.34
CA PHE A 255 5.11 7.29 -16.27
C PHE A 255 4.15 8.00 -15.34
N ILE A 256 2.92 7.50 -15.19
CA ILE A 256 1.88 8.20 -14.44
C ILE A 256 1.91 7.82 -12.97
N GLU A 257 1.89 6.52 -12.69
CA GLU A 257 1.99 5.92 -11.36
C GLU A 257 2.30 4.42 -11.48
N ALA A 258 2.85 3.82 -10.42
CA ALA A 258 3.18 2.40 -10.35
C ALA A 258 1.93 1.54 -10.06
N ASP A 259 2.05 0.21 -10.13
CA ASP A 259 0.98 -0.70 -9.70
C ASP A 259 0.63 -0.51 -8.22
N LEU A 260 1.64 -0.49 -7.36
CA LEU A 260 1.56 -0.05 -5.96
C LEU A 260 2.29 1.30 -5.80
N PRO A 261 1.59 2.44 -5.86
CA PRO A 261 2.25 3.74 -5.93
C PRO A 261 2.98 4.12 -4.63
N SER A 262 4.23 4.54 -4.79
CA SER A 262 5.07 5.10 -3.74
C SER A 262 6.21 5.92 -4.36
N PRO A 263 6.65 7.03 -3.75
CA PRO A 263 7.87 7.71 -4.20
C PRO A 263 9.13 6.84 -3.94
N LEU A 264 9.01 5.77 -3.16
CA LEU A 264 10.06 4.78 -2.91
C LEU A 264 10.06 3.65 -3.95
N MET A 265 8.99 3.49 -4.73
CA MET A 265 8.86 2.43 -5.71
C MET A 265 9.73 2.72 -6.95
N GLY A 266 10.88 2.06 -7.02
CA GLY A 266 11.83 2.09 -8.15
C GLY A 266 12.58 3.41 -8.37
N TYR A 267 12.07 4.55 -7.92
CA TYR A 267 12.72 5.85 -8.07
C TYR A 267 14.13 5.94 -7.46
N PRO A 268 14.38 5.46 -6.22
CA PRO A 268 15.70 5.57 -5.60
C PRO A 268 16.79 4.87 -6.42
N GLY A 269 16.54 3.63 -6.85
CA GLY A 269 17.48 2.87 -7.69
C GLY A 269 17.59 3.42 -9.11
N ALA A 270 16.47 3.80 -9.73
CA ALA A 270 16.45 4.33 -11.10
C ALA A 270 17.25 5.65 -11.24
N LEU A 271 17.22 6.49 -10.20
CA LEU A 271 17.80 7.83 -10.22
C LEU A 271 19.08 7.96 -9.38
N GLY A 272 19.45 6.94 -8.60
CA GLY A 272 20.60 6.96 -7.70
C GLY A 272 20.41 7.92 -6.52
N VAL A 273 19.23 7.91 -5.90
CA VAL A 273 18.85 8.81 -4.80
C VAL A 273 18.91 8.06 -3.48
N GLU A 274 19.73 8.58 -2.55
CA GLU A 274 19.77 8.10 -1.16
C GLU A 274 18.66 8.74 -0.33
N LEU A 275 17.95 7.93 0.47
CA LEU A 275 16.80 8.36 1.27
C LEU A 275 16.87 7.94 2.74
N SER A 276 17.96 7.30 3.16
CA SER A 276 18.09 6.72 4.51
C SER A 276 18.00 7.74 5.64
N ASP A 277 18.47 8.97 5.44
CA ASP A 277 18.41 10.09 6.40
C ASP A 277 17.02 10.72 6.53
N VAL A 278 16.12 10.45 5.58
CA VAL A 278 14.72 10.94 5.55
C VAL A 278 13.71 9.80 5.63
N ALA A 279 14.13 8.61 6.08
CA ALA A 279 13.28 7.44 6.16
C ALA A 279 12.01 7.71 7.00
N GLY A 280 10.84 7.41 6.41
CA GLY A 280 9.53 7.66 7.02
C GLY A 280 9.01 9.10 6.92
N ASP A 281 9.83 10.07 6.48
CA ASP A 281 9.39 11.45 6.19
C ASP A 281 9.01 11.55 4.70
N PHE A 282 7.77 11.15 4.38
CA PHE A 282 7.26 11.16 3.01
C PHE A 282 7.31 12.53 2.32
N PRO A 283 6.99 13.66 2.97
CA PRO A 283 7.22 14.98 2.39
C PRO A 283 8.68 15.23 1.98
N ALA A 284 9.66 14.87 2.82
CA ALA A 284 11.07 15.02 2.50
C ALA A 284 11.53 14.04 1.40
N ILE A 285 11.06 12.80 1.44
CA ILE A 285 11.28 11.78 0.41
C ILE A 285 10.75 12.28 -0.94
N LEU A 286 9.48 12.69 -1.00
CA LEU A 286 8.82 13.16 -2.21
C LEU A 286 9.59 14.33 -2.82
N LYS A 287 9.98 15.31 -2.00
CA LYS A 287 10.75 16.46 -2.46
C LYS A 287 12.10 16.04 -3.06
N ARG A 288 12.82 15.12 -2.40
CA ARG A 288 14.14 14.68 -2.89
C ARG A 288 14.03 13.89 -4.20
N VAL A 289 13.02 13.03 -4.31
CA VAL A 289 12.73 12.30 -5.55
C VAL A 289 12.33 13.29 -6.65
N GLU A 290 11.49 14.28 -6.35
CA GLU A 290 11.11 15.34 -7.28
C GLU A 290 12.31 16.11 -7.82
N ASP A 291 13.22 16.55 -6.93
CA ASP A 291 14.45 17.24 -7.32
C ASP A 291 15.28 16.38 -8.31
N ALA A 292 15.40 15.07 -8.05
CA ALA A 292 16.12 14.14 -8.91
C ALA A 292 15.43 13.90 -10.26
N VAL A 293 14.10 13.75 -10.25
CA VAL A 293 13.28 13.61 -11.46
C VAL A 293 13.40 14.87 -12.33
N VAL A 294 13.30 16.05 -11.73
CA VAL A 294 13.45 17.34 -12.43
C VAL A 294 14.86 17.48 -13.01
N ALA A 295 15.90 17.13 -12.24
CA ALA A 295 17.29 17.18 -12.72
C ALA A 295 17.55 16.25 -13.91
N LYS A 296 16.81 15.14 -14.03
CA LYS A 296 16.84 14.22 -15.18
C LYS A 296 15.86 14.60 -16.30
N GLY A 297 15.20 15.76 -16.20
CA GLY A 297 14.26 16.26 -17.20
C GLY A 297 12.92 15.53 -17.23
N GLY A 298 12.57 14.79 -16.17
CA GLY A 298 11.31 14.06 -16.01
C GLY A 298 10.12 14.92 -15.57
N ALA A 299 10.33 16.22 -15.32
CA ALA A 299 9.29 17.16 -14.94
C ALA A 299 8.10 17.13 -15.91
N GLY A 300 6.90 16.97 -15.37
CA GLY A 300 5.65 16.88 -16.13
C GLY A 300 5.40 15.53 -16.81
N ARG A 301 6.31 14.55 -16.70
CA ARG A 301 6.21 13.24 -17.37
C ARG A 301 6.24 12.04 -16.44
N MET A 302 6.84 12.19 -15.26
CA MET A 302 6.97 11.13 -14.27
C MET A 302 6.10 11.47 -13.06
N GLY A 303 5.36 10.49 -12.57
CA GLY A 303 4.40 10.66 -11.49
C GLY A 303 4.38 9.50 -10.50
N THR A 304 3.62 9.70 -9.43
CA THR A 304 3.52 8.78 -8.31
C THR A 304 2.28 9.11 -7.48
N TRP A 305 2.10 8.42 -6.36
CA TRP A 305 1.35 8.96 -5.22
C TRP A 305 2.35 9.60 -4.24
N ALA A 306 2.00 10.74 -3.67
CA ALA A 306 2.87 11.53 -2.81
C ALA A 306 3.29 10.77 -1.53
N TYR A 307 2.45 9.84 -1.09
CA TYR A 307 2.71 8.94 0.02
C TYR A 307 2.62 7.50 -0.45
N SER A 308 3.46 6.64 0.13
CA SER A 308 3.40 5.20 -0.13
C SER A 308 2.03 4.64 0.23
N TYR A 309 1.43 3.92 -0.72
CA TYR A 309 0.21 3.18 -0.49
C TYR A 309 0.36 2.15 0.63
N GLY A 310 1.45 1.38 0.62
CA GLY A 310 1.72 0.33 1.60
C GLY A 310 1.83 0.87 3.03
N PHE A 311 2.69 1.87 3.23
CA PHE A 311 2.84 2.57 4.50
C PHE A 311 1.52 3.15 5.00
N THR A 312 0.82 3.86 4.10
CA THR A 312 -0.43 4.55 4.45
C THR A 312 -1.51 3.55 4.85
N THR A 313 -1.65 2.44 4.11
CA THR A 313 -2.65 1.42 4.38
C THR A 313 -2.43 0.77 5.74
N THR A 314 -1.20 0.37 6.07
CA THR A 314 -0.87 -0.17 7.40
C THR A 314 -1.25 0.83 8.51
N LEU A 315 -0.76 2.08 8.40
CA LEU A 315 -0.97 3.10 9.42
C LEU A 315 -2.46 3.47 9.56
N ALA A 316 -3.15 3.72 8.46
CA ALA A 316 -4.55 4.12 8.45
C ALA A 316 -5.47 3.02 8.98
N LEU A 317 -5.21 1.75 8.66
CA LEU A 317 -5.97 0.63 9.22
C LEU A 317 -5.72 0.46 10.73
N GLY A 318 -4.49 0.69 11.20
CA GLY A 318 -4.16 0.71 12.63
C GLY A 318 -4.93 1.79 13.40
N GLU A 319 -4.87 3.03 12.89
CA GLU A 319 -5.60 4.18 13.42
C GLU A 319 -7.12 3.96 13.40
N TYR A 320 -7.65 3.41 12.30
CA TYR A 320 -9.07 3.12 12.16
C TYR A 320 -9.53 2.00 13.09
N ALA A 321 -8.73 0.94 13.26
CA ALA A 321 -8.99 -0.14 14.22
C ALA A 321 -9.04 0.39 15.66
N LYS A 322 -8.04 1.20 16.04
CA LYS A 322 -8.01 1.86 17.34
C LYS A 322 -9.26 2.71 17.58
N SER A 323 -9.62 3.55 16.61
CA SER A 323 -10.83 4.40 16.66
C SER A 323 -12.11 3.58 16.79
N CYS A 324 -12.21 2.44 16.11
CA CYS A 324 -13.33 1.50 16.24
C CYS A 324 -13.41 0.94 17.67
N ILE A 325 -12.30 0.43 18.19
CA ILE A 325 -12.25 -0.18 19.53
C ILE A 325 -12.60 0.84 20.62
N GLU A 326 -12.07 2.06 20.53
CA GLU A 326 -12.36 3.15 21.48
C GLU A 326 -13.82 3.63 21.45
N LYS A 327 -14.55 3.32 20.37
CA LYS A 327 -15.99 3.60 20.20
C LYS A 327 -16.87 2.37 20.44
N ASP A 328 -16.32 1.31 21.02
CA ASP A 328 -17.01 0.04 21.29
C ASP A 328 -17.59 -0.61 20.01
N VAL A 329 -16.94 -0.39 18.86
CA VAL A 329 -17.25 -1.09 17.62
C VAL A 329 -16.63 -2.48 17.67
N THR A 330 -17.45 -3.48 17.38
CA THR A 330 -17.13 -4.91 17.38
C THR A 330 -17.56 -5.53 16.06
N PRO A 331 -17.08 -6.73 15.70
CA PRO A 331 -17.52 -7.43 14.48
C PRO A 331 -19.06 -7.51 14.35
N LYS A 332 -19.77 -7.70 15.48
CA LYS A 332 -21.23 -7.81 15.52
C LYS A 332 -21.97 -6.52 15.12
N ASN A 333 -21.37 -5.36 15.36
CA ASN A 333 -21.99 -4.06 15.08
C ASN A 333 -21.20 -3.25 14.01
N PHE A 334 -20.09 -3.77 13.49
CA PHE A 334 -19.18 -3.08 12.58
C PHE A 334 -19.93 -2.51 11.39
N ARG A 335 -20.71 -3.33 10.68
CA ARG A 335 -21.48 -2.90 9.50
C ARG A 335 -22.43 -1.73 9.74
N ARG A 336 -22.96 -1.56 10.96
CA ARG A 336 -23.87 -0.46 11.30
C ARG A 336 -23.12 0.84 11.60
N ASN A 337 -21.87 0.74 12.02
CA ASN A 337 -21.03 1.86 12.42
C ASN A 337 -20.01 2.25 11.35
N PHE A 338 -19.69 1.35 10.42
CA PHE A 338 -18.76 1.60 9.33
C PHE A 338 -19.27 2.73 8.43
N LYS A 339 -18.42 3.73 8.27
CA LYS A 339 -18.58 4.81 7.31
C LYS A 339 -17.29 4.91 6.52
N ARG A 340 -17.40 4.92 5.19
CA ARG A 340 -16.24 5.05 4.31
C ARG A 340 -15.51 6.37 4.55
N GLU A 341 -16.24 7.42 4.92
CA GLU A 341 -15.67 8.74 5.22
C GLU A 341 -14.74 8.70 6.43
N ASP A 342 -15.07 7.89 7.46
CA ASP A 342 -14.22 7.72 8.65
C ASP A 342 -12.93 6.95 8.30
N LEU A 343 -13.03 5.97 7.40
CA LEU A 343 -11.87 5.27 6.85
C LEU A 343 -10.99 6.23 6.04
N LEU A 344 -11.56 6.98 5.10
CA LEU A 344 -10.83 7.95 4.29
C LEU A 344 -10.23 9.08 5.15
N ALA A 345 -10.87 9.45 6.26
CA ALA A 345 -10.29 10.38 7.23
C ALA A 345 -9.02 9.81 7.89
N ALA A 346 -8.95 8.49 8.15
CA ALA A 346 -7.72 7.86 8.64
C ALA A 346 -6.59 7.91 7.58
N TYR A 347 -6.91 7.64 6.31
CA TYR A 347 -5.95 7.79 5.19
C TYR A 347 -5.45 9.22 5.06
N ASN A 348 -6.35 10.21 5.03
CA ASN A 348 -5.99 11.63 4.93
C ASN A 348 -5.18 12.10 6.16
N GLY A 349 -5.50 11.61 7.36
CA GLY A 349 -4.75 11.91 8.58
C GLY A 349 -3.32 11.37 8.57
N ALA A 350 -3.09 10.24 7.89
CA ALA A 350 -1.77 9.68 7.65
C ALA A 350 -0.99 10.39 6.53
N THR A 351 -1.66 11.19 5.69
CA THR A 351 -1.08 11.74 4.45
C THR A 351 -1.40 13.24 4.26
N PRO A 352 -0.87 14.13 5.13
CA PRO A 352 -1.16 15.56 5.05
C PRO A 352 -0.94 16.15 3.67
N GLY A 353 -1.97 16.83 3.14
CA GLY A 353 -1.91 17.50 1.83
C GLY A 353 -2.16 16.59 0.64
N ALA A 354 -2.22 15.26 0.81
CA ALA A 354 -2.79 14.37 -0.19
C ALA A 354 -4.30 14.25 0.02
N LYS A 355 -5.00 13.88 -1.04
CA LYS A 355 -6.42 13.55 -0.99
C LYS A 355 -6.61 12.09 -1.38
N TRP A 356 -7.46 11.40 -0.63
CA TRP A 356 -7.88 10.04 -0.92
C TRP A 356 -9.36 9.99 -1.28
N ASN A 357 -9.68 9.07 -2.18
CA ASN A 357 -11.04 8.69 -2.50
C ASN A 357 -11.14 7.15 -2.44
N GLY A 358 -12.35 6.62 -2.43
CA GLY A 358 -12.53 5.18 -2.50
C GLY A 358 -13.94 4.77 -2.90
N THR A 359 -14.04 3.61 -3.53
CA THR A 359 -15.28 3.03 -4.04
C THR A 359 -15.53 1.67 -3.39
N VAL A 360 -16.78 1.21 -3.43
CA VAL A 360 -17.11 -0.15 -2.98
C VAL A 360 -16.86 -1.08 -4.16
N TYR A 361 -16.18 -2.20 -3.93
CA TYR A 361 -16.02 -3.21 -4.97
C TYR A 361 -17.38 -3.76 -5.40
N MET A 362 -17.58 -3.83 -6.72
CA MET A 362 -18.73 -4.47 -7.35
C MET A 362 -18.23 -5.58 -8.27
N ASP A 363 -18.70 -6.80 -8.01
CA ASP A 363 -18.43 -7.97 -8.84
C ASP A 363 -19.06 -7.76 -10.22
N ALA A 364 -18.25 -7.79 -11.28
CA ALA A 364 -18.72 -7.50 -12.63
C ALA A 364 -19.68 -8.58 -13.17
N ASN A 365 -19.63 -9.80 -12.64
CA ASN A 365 -20.43 -10.93 -13.13
C ASN A 365 -21.85 -10.93 -12.59
N THR A 366 -22.01 -10.56 -11.32
CA THR A 366 -23.24 -10.65 -10.53
C THR A 366 -23.85 -9.28 -10.23
N GLY A 367 -23.06 -8.20 -10.32
CA GLY A 367 -23.46 -6.87 -9.87
C GLY A 367 -23.52 -6.74 -8.35
N LEU A 368 -23.01 -7.71 -7.60
CA LEU A 368 -23.02 -7.69 -6.14
C LEU A 368 -21.98 -6.71 -5.60
N GLU A 369 -22.42 -5.77 -4.77
CA GLU A 369 -21.53 -4.91 -3.99
C GLU A 369 -21.03 -5.62 -2.73
N LEU A 370 -19.71 -5.76 -2.60
CA LEU A 370 -19.07 -6.22 -1.38
C LEU A 370 -18.82 -5.01 -0.46
N LYS A 371 -19.83 -4.67 0.35
CA LYS A 371 -19.86 -3.40 1.13
C LYS A 371 -18.72 -3.22 2.13
N ASN A 372 -18.04 -4.29 2.51
CA ASN A 372 -16.85 -4.24 3.36
C ASN A 372 -15.53 -4.25 2.56
N ASN A 373 -15.58 -4.33 1.23
CA ASN A 373 -14.42 -4.25 0.37
C ASN A 373 -14.36 -2.86 -0.27
N ILE A 374 -13.43 -2.04 0.19
CA ILE A 374 -13.23 -0.67 -0.26
C ILE A 374 -11.98 -0.60 -1.13
N LEU A 375 -12.14 -0.08 -2.33
CA LEU A 375 -11.07 0.20 -3.25
C LEU A 375 -10.65 1.65 -3.04
N VAL A 376 -9.39 1.92 -2.66
CA VAL A 376 -8.92 3.27 -2.32
C VAL A 376 -7.85 3.76 -3.29
N TYR A 377 -7.82 5.06 -3.55
CA TYR A 377 -6.75 5.67 -4.33
C TYR A 377 -6.43 7.08 -3.85
N GLN A 378 -5.16 7.44 -3.97
CA GLN A 378 -4.68 8.80 -3.74
C GLN A 378 -4.74 9.61 -5.03
N ASP A 379 -4.77 10.92 -4.90
CA ASP A 379 -4.57 11.81 -6.03
C ASP A 379 -3.17 11.63 -6.66
N THR A 380 -3.12 11.51 -7.98
CA THR A 380 -1.89 11.35 -8.74
C THR A 380 -1.05 12.63 -8.66
N TYR A 381 0.20 12.49 -8.23
CA TYR A 381 1.18 13.56 -8.17
C TYR A 381 2.13 13.45 -9.36
N ILE A 382 2.20 14.48 -10.21
CA ILE A 382 3.19 14.55 -11.29
C ILE A 382 4.32 15.46 -10.87
N PHE A 383 5.55 14.93 -10.85
CA PHE A 383 6.74 15.70 -10.49
C PHE A 383 6.89 16.93 -11.39
N GLY A 384 7.13 18.09 -10.79
CA GLY A 384 7.20 19.39 -11.43
C GLY A 384 5.84 20.03 -11.78
N LYS A 385 4.72 19.36 -11.48
CA LYS A 385 3.34 19.88 -11.66
C LYS A 385 2.52 19.84 -10.38
N GLY A 386 2.75 18.88 -9.49
CA GLY A 386 1.96 18.64 -8.30
C GLY A 386 0.79 17.68 -8.55
N TYR A 387 -0.21 17.75 -7.67
CA TYR A 387 -1.43 16.95 -7.75
C TYR A 387 -2.28 17.29 -8.98
N LEU A 388 -2.81 16.28 -9.66
CA LEU A 388 -3.66 16.44 -10.83
C LEU A 388 -5.16 16.60 -10.51
N ASN A 389 -5.57 16.42 -9.24
CA ASN A 389 -6.96 16.41 -8.80
C ASN A 389 -7.76 15.25 -9.42
N MET A 390 -7.14 14.07 -9.58
CA MET A 390 -7.80 12.85 -10.10
C MET A 390 -8.84 12.31 -9.14
N THR A 391 -8.73 12.64 -7.86
CA THR A 391 -9.76 12.28 -6.86
C THR A 391 -11.06 13.08 -6.99
N ASP A 392 -11.06 14.17 -7.76
CA ASP A 392 -12.26 14.97 -8.09
C ASP A 392 -12.97 14.48 -9.36
N GLU A 393 -12.33 13.60 -10.13
CA GLU A 393 -12.89 13.08 -11.37
C GLU A 393 -13.96 12.02 -11.10
N VAL A 394 -15.05 12.09 -11.86
CA VAL A 394 -16.13 11.10 -11.78
C VAL A 394 -15.81 9.96 -12.73
N VAL A 395 -15.50 8.78 -12.20
CA VAL A 395 -15.30 7.57 -13.00
C VAL A 395 -16.61 7.19 -13.69
N PRO A 396 -16.66 7.14 -15.03
CA PRO A 396 -17.88 6.77 -15.75
C PRO A 396 -18.36 5.36 -15.40
N GLU A 397 -19.65 5.22 -15.12
CA GLU A 397 -20.26 3.95 -14.66
C GLU A 397 -20.00 2.78 -15.62
N LYS A 398 -19.89 3.04 -16.93
CA LYS A 398 -19.58 2.03 -17.95
C LYS A 398 -18.29 1.25 -17.65
N TYR A 399 -17.29 1.88 -17.06
CA TYR A 399 -16.03 1.22 -16.72
C TYR A 399 -16.16 0.37 -15.46
N LEU A 400 -17.02 0.78 -14.52
CA LEU A 400 -17.32 0.00 -13.31
C LEU A 400 -18.05 -1.31 -13.62
N GLN A 401 -18.64 -1.46 -14.81
CA GLN A 401 -19.34 -2.69 -15.22
C GLN A 401 -18.55 -3.50 -16.25
N LEU A 402 -17.36 -3.03 -16.64
CA LEU A 402 -16.55 -3.64 -17.67
C LEU A 402 -15.89 -4.93 -17.13
N LYS A 403 -15.98 -5.99 -17.94
CA LYS A 403 -15.57 -7.36 -17.59
C LYS A 403 -14.24 -7.74 -18.17
#